data_AF-A0A9P7J716-F1
#
_entry.id   AF-A0A9P7J716-F1
#
_cell.length_a   1.000
_cell.length_b   1.000
_cell.length_c   1.000
_cell.angle_alpha   90.00
_cell.angle_beta   90.00
_cell.angle_gamma   90.00
#
_symmetry.space_group_name_H-M   'P 1'
#
loop_
_entity.id
_entity.type
_entity.pdbx_description
1 polymer ?
#
loop_
_entity_poly.entity_id
_entity_poly.type
_entity_poly.pdbx_seq_one_letter_code
_entity_poly.pdbx_strand_id
1 'polypeptide(L)'
;MNYNNYNMAIVETYAVHLVGWPQAVKFINSSSIGTVGKIHKLHDMLRAKTCYWSALTPAEVKAHTAALDVCRLAGEVVWQPHKKHSNAGIPCKRKGTPTTGLG
;
A
#
# COMPACT_ATOMS: atom_id res chain seq x y z
N MET A 1 -2.40 -5.26 -2.87
CA MET A 1 -2.27 -3.83 -2.52
C MET A 1 -1.01 -3.28 -3.18
N ASN A 2 -1.04 -2.10 -3.80
CA ASN A 2 0.19 -1.50 -4.37
C ASN A 2 0.97 -0.81 -3.24
N TYR A 3 1.96 -1.52 -2.69
CA TYR A 3 2.77 -1.01 -1.57
C TYR A 3 3.64 0.20 -1.94
N ASN A 4 3.96 0.39 -3.22
CA ASN A 4 4.68 1.58 -3.67
C ASN A 4 3.84 2.86 -3.51
N ASN A 5 2.52 2.74 -3.72
CA ASN A 5 1.61 3.87 -3.53
C ASN A 5 1.07 3.95 -2.09
N TYR A 6 1.46 3.03 -1.20
CA TYR A 6 0.84 2.89 0.12
C TYR A 6 1.10 4.10 1.00
N ASN A 7 2.34 4.59 1.04
CA ASN A 7 2.70 5.71 1.91
C ASN A 7 1.86 6.95 1.56
N MET A 8 1.70 7.19 0.25
CA MET A 8 0.90 8.29 -0.26
C MET A 8 -0.60 8.07 -0.09
N ALA A 9 -1.11 6.92 -0.52
CA ALA A 9 -2.54 6.65 -0.46
C ALA A 9 -3.04 6.64 0.99
N ILE A 10 -2.25 6.15 1.95
CA ILE A 10 -2.67 6.15 3.35
C ILE A 10 -2.55 7.52 3.98
N VAL A 11 -1.45 8.25 3.75
CA VAL A 11 -1.30 9.59 4.32
C VAL A 11 -2.35 10.55 3.74
N GLU A 12 -2.57 10.57 2.42
CA GLU A 12 -3.58 11.43 1.79
C GLU A 12 -5.02 11.04 2.18
N THR A 13 -5.34 9.75 2.28
CA THR A 13 -6.72 9.30 2.54
C THR A 13 -7.08 9.34 4.02
N TYR A 14 -6.16 8.93 4.89
CA TYR A 14 -6.45 8.68 6.30
C TYR A 14 -5.75 9.66 7.24
N ALA A 15 -4.89 10.54 6.74
CA ALA A 15 -4.11 11.48 7.56
C ALA A 15 -3.38 10.77 8.71
N VAL A 16 -2.80 9.60 8.43
CA VAL A 16 -1.96 8.86 9.39
C VAL A 16 -0.60 8.59 8.78
N HIS A 17 0.44 8.66 9.60
CA HIS A 17 1.80 8.26 9.22
C HIS A 17 2.35 7.22 10.19
N LEU A 18 3.42 6.56 9.77
CA LEU A 18 4.11 5.57 10.58
C LEU A 18 5.35 6.17 11.22
N VAL A 19 5.38 6.23 12.54
CA VAL A 19 6.50 6.74 13.34
C VAL A 19 7.47 5.60 13.65
N GLY A 20 8.76 5.91 13.62
CA GLY A 20 9.81 5.02 14.13
C GLY A 20 9.96 3.72 13.35
N TRP A 21 9.60 3.73 12.06
CA TRP A 21 9.84 2.58 11.20
C TRP A 21 11.36 2.29 11.09
N PRO A 22 11.79 1.02 11.22
CA PRO A 22 13.21 0.69 11.17
C PRO A 22 13.83 0.98 9.80
N GLN A 23 14.88 1.80 9.78
CA GLN A 23 15.62 2.16 8.56
C GLN A 23 16.19 0.93 7.81
N ALA A 24 16.53 -0.12 8.56
CA ALA A 24 17.06 -1.38 8.00
C ALA A 24 16.00 -2.23 7.27
N VAL A 25 14.72 -1.89 7.37
CA VAL A 25 13.61 -2.61 6.74
C VAL A 25 12.99 -1.70 5.69
N LYS A 26 13.04 -2.12 4.43
CA LYS A 26 12.32 -1.40 3.38
C LYS A 26 10.81 -1.53 3.63
N PHE A 27 10.09 -0.43 3.50
CA PHE A 27 8.63 -0.42 3.60
C PHE A 27 8.02 -1.01 2.31
N ILE A 28 7.88 -2.33 2.26
CA ILE A 28 7.41 -3.11 1.12
C ILE A 28 6.35 -4.13 1.55
N ASN A 29 5.77 -4.84 0.58
CA ASN A 29 4.84 -5.93 0.86
C ASN A 29 5.45 -6.92 1.87
N SER A 30 4.64 -7.35 2.85
CA SER A 30 5.06 -8.28 3.89
C SER A 30 5.62 -9.59 3.32
N SER A 31 5.04 -10.10 2.23
CA SER A 31 5.53 -11.30 1.54
C SER A 31 6.91 -11.10 0.88
N SER A 32 7.34 -9.86 0.66
CA SER A 32 8.64 -9.50 0.09
C SER A 32 9.69 -9.20 1.16
N ILE A 33 9.32 -9.16 2.45
CA ILE A 33 10.26 -9.08 3.57
C ILE A 33 10.89 -10.46 3.75
N GLY A 34 11.83 -10.81 2.87
CA GLY A 34 12.41 -12.15 2.75
C GLY A 34 13.36 -12.57 3.88
N THR A 35 13.33 -11.91 5.03
CA THR A 35 14.22 -12.24 6.16
C THR A 35 13.43 -12.26 7.45
N VAL A 36 13.28 -13.44 8.04
CA VAL A 36 12.58 -13.65 9.32
C VAL A 36 13.14 -12.72 10.42
N GLY A 37 14.46 -12.53 10.48
CA GLY A 37 15.08 -11.60 11.42
C GLY A 37 14.66 -10.13 11.26
N LYS A 38 14.32 -9.68 10.05
CA LYS A 38 13.77 -8.33 9.83
C LYS A 38 12.33 -8.23 10.33
N ILE A 39 11.56 -9.30 10.18
CA ILE A 39 10.19 -9.39 10.68
C ILE A 39 10.18 -9.40 12.22
N HIS A 40 11.05 -10.18 12.86
CA HIS A 40 11.17 -10.18 14.32
C HIS A 40 11.57 -8.80 14.86
N LYS A 41 12.56 -8.13 14.26
CA LYS A 41 12.93 -6.77 14.65
C LYS A 41 11.76 -5.79 14.53
N LEU A 42 11.02 -5.86 13.42
CA LEU A 42 9.84 -5.01 13.23
C LEU A 42 8.77 -5.31 14.29
N HIS A 43 8.50 -6.59 14.55
CA HIS A 43 7.55 -7.02 15.57
C HIS A 43 7.94 -6.50 16.96
N ASP A 44 9.22 -6.63 17.34
CA ASP A 44 9.70 -6.18 18.64
C ASP A 44 9.58 -4.66 18.79
N MET A 45 9.82 -3.90 17.73
CA MET A 45 9.63 -2.44 17.73
C MET A 45 8.16 -2.03 17.84
N LEU A 46 7.27 -2.73 17.12
CA LEU A 46 5.83 -2.51 17.25
C LEU A 46 5.36 -2.84 18.68
N ARG A 47 5.84 -3.95 19.25
CA ARG A 47 5.54 -4.36 20.63
C ARG A 47 6.07 -3.37 21.66
N ALA A 48 7.27 -2.85 21.45
CA ALA A 48 7.89 -1.82 22.29
C ALA A 48 7.27 -0.42 22.09
N LYS A 49 6.30 -0.27 21.20
CA LYS A 49 5.71 1.01 20.77
C LYS A 49 6.76 2.04 20.29
N THR A 50 7.90 1.56 19.81
CA THR A 50 8.89 2.41 19.15
C THR A 50 8.59 2.58 17.67
N CYS A 51 7.81 1.66 17.09
CA CYS A 51 7.13 1.84 15.81
C CYS A 51 5.62 1.85 16.02
N TYR A 52 4.92 2.87 15.53
CA TYR A 52 3.47 2.99 15.68
C TYR A 52 2.85 3.92 14.65
N TRP A 53 1.55 3.78 14.44
CA TRP A 53 0.75 4.70 13.62
C TRP A 53 0.37 5.92 14.44
N SER A 54 0.62 7.11 13.89
CA SER A 54 0.20 8.39 14.48
C SER A 54 -0.71 9.12 13.51
N ALA A 55 -1.74 9.78 14.05
CA ALA A 55 -2.50 10.75 13.29
C ALA A 55 -1.62 11.96 13.00
N LEU A 56 -1.70 12.45 11.76
CA LEU A 56 -1.14 13.72 11.36
C LEU A 56 -2.07 14.85 11.82
N THR A 57 -1.49 15.93 12.30
CA THR A 57 -2.20 17.19 12.46
C THR A 57 -2.55 17.78 11.09
N PRO A 58 -3.57 18.65 10.99
CA PRO A 58 -3.91 19.32 9.73
C PRO A 58 -2.74 20.07 9.09
N ALA A 59 -1.84 20.62 9.91
CA ALA A 59 -0.64 21.30 9.44
C ALA A 59 0.35 20.33 8.77
N GLU A 60 0.57 19.16 9.37
CA GLU A 60 1.46 18.14 8.81
C GLU A 60 0.87 17.50 7.55
N VAL A 61 -0.45 17.29 7.49
CA VAL A 61 -1.14 16.87 6.27
C VAL A 61 -0.89 17.88 5.15
N LYS A 62 -1.08 19.16 5.42
CA LYS A 62 -0.87 20.24 4.43
C LYS A 62 0.58 20.31 3.96
N ALA A 63 1.54 20.15 4.88
CA ALA A 63 2.96 20.10 4.54
C ALA A 63 3.28 18.87 3.67
N HIS A 64 2.71 17.72 4.00
CA HIS A 64 2.88 16.49 3.23
C HIS A 64 2.30 16.61 1.82
N THR A 65 1.08 17.14 1.67
CA THR A 65 0.49 17.38 0.34
C THR A 65 1.30 18.37 -0.48
N ALA A 66 1.82 19.43 0.13
CA ALA A 66 2.67 20.39 -0.56
C ALA A 66 3.98 19.76 -1.06
N ALA A 67 4.60 18.89 -0.25
CA ALA A 67 5.79 18.15 -0.66
C ALA A 67 5.49 17.19 -1.84
N LEU A 68 4.34 16.52 -1.81
CA LEU A 68 3.90 15.67 -2.92
C LEU A 68 3.64 16.46 -4.20
N ASP A 69 3.04 17.65 -4.10
CA ASP A 69 2.80 18.51 -5.26
C ASP A 69 4.12 19.01 -5.88
N VAL A 70 5.14 19.30 -5.08
CA VAL A 70 6.49 19.59 -5.59
C VAL A 70 7.06 18.38 -6.35
N CYS A 71 6.95 17.16 -5.82
CA CYS A 71 7.38 15.95 -6.52
C CYS A 71 6.59 15.72 -7.83
N ARG A 72 5.29 16.00 -7.84
CA ARG A 72 4.45 15.92 -9.05
C ARG A 72 4.91 16.92 -10.11
N LEU A 73 5.20 18.15 -9.71
CA LEU A 73 5.69 19.21 -10.60
C LEU A 73 7.10 18.90 -11.13
N ALA A 74 7.94 18.23 -10.34
CA ALA A 74 9.27 17.76 -10.76
C ALA A 74 9.21 16.57 -11.74
N GLY A 75 8.02 16.01 -12.00
CA GLY A 75 7.84 14.86 -12.90
C GLY A 75 8.31 13.54 -12.29
N GLU A 76 8.56 13.49 -10.99
CA GLU A 76 8.82 12.23 -10.29
C GLU A 76 7.56 11.37 -10.36
N VAL A 77 7.72 10.05 -10.51
CA VAL A 77 6.56 9.14 -10.53
C VAL A 77 6.03 8.99 -9.12
N VAL A 78 5.19 9.95 -8.75
CA VAL A 78 4.48 10.04 -7.48
C VAL A 78 3.41 8.94 -7.37
N TRP A 79 2.89 8.44 -8.49
CA TRP A 79 1.88 7.40 -8.50
C TRP A 79 2.16 6.37 -9.60
N GLN A 80 2.29 5.10 -9.21
CA GLN A 80 2.41 4.00 -10.16
C GLN A 80 1.01 3.48 -10.53
N PRO A 81 0.57 3.58 -11.80
CA PRO A 81 -0.68 3.01 -12.24
C PRO A 81 -0.73 1.50 -12.02
N HIS A 82 -1.88 0.99 -11.58
CA HIS A 82 -2.07 -0.46 -11.51
C HIS A 82 -1.95 -1.04 -12.92
N LYS A 83 -1.06 -2.02 -13.09
CA LYS A 83 -0.94 -2.78 -14.32
C LYS A 83 -2.32 -3.33 -14.73
N LYS A 84 -2.74 -3.06 -15.96
CA LYS A 84 -4.01 -3.56 -16.50
C LYS A 84 -3.98 -5.09 -16.45
N HIS A 85 -4.98 -5.70 -15.81
CA HIS A 85 -5.07 -7.15 -15.74
C HIS A 85 -5.26 -7.70 -17.16
N SER A 86 -4.65 -8.84 -17.48
CA SER A 86 -4.75 -9.49 -18.81
C SER A 86 -6.20 -9.74 -19.23
N ASN A 87 -7.09 -9.88 -18.26
CA ASN A 87 -8.49 -10.22 -18.45
C ASN A 87 -9.41 -8.99 -18.42
N ALA A 88 -8.85 -7.78 -18.38
CA ALA A 88 -9.62 -6.55 -18.36
C ALA A 88 -10.42 -6.41 -19.66
N GLY A 89 -11.74 -6.58 -19.57
CA GLY A 89 -12.66 -6.56 -20.72
C GLY A 89 -12.88 -7.93 -21.38
N ILE A 90 -12.28 -9.01 -20.87
CA ILE A 90 -12.60 -10.37 -21.36
C ILE A 90 -13.90 -10.82 -20.68
N PRO A 91 -14.99 -11.05 -21.44
CA PRO A 91 -16.21 -11.59 -20.85
C PRO A 91 -15.92 -12.99 -20.31
N CYS A 92 -16.05 -13.16 -19.00
CA CYS A 92 -15.98 -14.48 -18.37
C CYS A 92 -17.09 -15.36 -18.96
N LYS A 93 -16.70 -16.45 -19.63
CA LYS A 93 -17.68 -17.47 -20.07
C LYS A 93 -18.35 -18.06 -18.83
N ARG A 94 -19.61 -17.70 -18.61
CA ARG A 94 -20.47 -18.42 -17.66
C ARG A 94 -20.63 -19.83 -18.20
N LYS A 95 -20.16 -20.84 -17.46
CA LYS A 95 -20.48 -22.23 -17.78
C LYS A 95 -21.99 -22.37 -17.64
N GLY A 96 -22.69 -22.62 -18.76
CA GLY A 96 -24.10 -22.95 -18.73
C GLY A 96 -24.31 -24.18 -17.85
N THR A 97 -25.27 -24.11 -16.94
CA THR A 97 -25.73 -25.27 -16.18
C THR A 97 -26.25 -26.31 -17.17
N PRO A 98 -25.87 -27.60 -17.05
CA PRO A 98 -26.49 -28.64 -17.85
C PRO A 98 -27.92 -28.81 -17.36
N THR A 99 -28.89 -28.49 -18.22
CA THR A 99 -30.29 -28.85 -18.04
C THR A 99 -30.39 -30.38 -18.16
N THR A 100 -30.47 -31.07 -17.02
CA THR A 100 -30.88 -32.48 -16.96
C THR A 100 -32.37 -32.55 -17.31
N GLY A 101 -32.69 -32.88 -18.55
CA GLY A 101 -34.02 -33.29 -18.96
C GLY A 101 -34.18 -34.80 -18.78
N LEU A 102 -35.05 -35.19 -17.85
CA LEU A 102 -35.66 -36.53 -17.82
C LEU A 102 -36.79 -36.56 -18.84
N GLY A 103 -36.74 -37.53 -19.76
CA GLY A 103 -37.77 -37.86 -20.74
C GLY A 103 -37.44 -39.18 -21.39
#